data_AF-A0A7K4ZLV2-F1
#
_entry.id   AF-A0A7K4ZLV2-F1
#
_cell.length_a   1.000
_cell.length_b   1.000
_cell.length_c   1.000
_cell.angle_alpha   90.00
_cell.angle_beta   90.00
_cell.angle_gamma   90.00
#
_symmetry.space_group_name_H-M   'P 1'
#
loop_
_entity.id
_entity.type
_entity.pdbx_description
1 polymer ?
#
loop_
_entity_poly.entity_id
_entity_poly.type
_entity_poly.pdbx_seq_one_letter_code
_entity_poly.pdbx_strand_id
1 'polypeptide(L)'
;VQQISGMLMELFQKVRLEKPGQVDPKAAAFTLKLLAAMYDRSGTGYIKARSAAAALIALSGDTLLAKYRAFFQFYAVSDGNVASITRSALRSLLTDLNQIPAFVGESCALSCVEIATRSCFYGVLKPAIVEERFLSWLRSEPAILLWLPTCYRLSATEMVSHQARCK
;
A
#
# COMPACT_ATOMS: atom_id res chain seq x y z
N VAL A 1 18.01 -4.55 4.30
CA VAL A 1 17.22 -4.40 5.56
C VAL A 1 17.69 -3.24 6.46
N GLN A 2 18.99 -3.06 6.70
CA GLN A 2 19.52 -2.00 7.58
C GLN A 2 19.07 -0.57 7.21
N GLN A 3 19.08 -0.22 5.91
CA GLN A 3 18.62 1.10 5.46
C GLN A 3 17.15 1.38 5.79
N ILE A 4 16.27 0.40 5.58
CA ILE A 4 14.83 0.52 5.94
C ILE A 4 14.67 0.65 7.45
N SER A 5 15.47 -0.09 8.22
CA SER A 5 15.48 0.06 9.68
C SER A 5 15.80 1.49 10.12
N GLY A 6 16.81 2.12 9.52
CA GLY A 6 17.18 3.52 9.81
C GLY A 6 16.03 4.49 9.52
N MET A 7 15.43 4.40 8.33
CA MET A 7 14.29 5.25 7.93
C MET A 7 13.07 5.06 8.84
N LEU A 8 12.76 3.82 9.23
CA LEU A 8 11.66 3.54 10.16
C LEU A 8 11.93 4.13 11.54
N MET A 9 13.16 4.03 12.05
CA MET A 9 13.53 4.64 13.32
C MET A 9 13.33 6.15 13.27
N GLU A 10 13.81 6.83 12.23
CA GLU A 10 13.61 8.27 12.05
C GLU A 10 12.12 8.64 11.99
N LEU A 11 11.34 7.90 11.20
CA LEU A 11 9.90 8.12 11.05
C LEU A 11 9.17 8.00 12.39
N PHE A 12 9.37 6.91 13.13
CA PHE A 12 8.70 6.70 14.40
C PHE A 12 9.20 7.64 15.50
N GLN A 13 10.49 8.02 15.50
CA GLN A 13 11.01 9.01 16.44
C GLN A 13 10.38 10.39 16.22
N LYS A 14 10.22 10.81 14.97
CA LYS A 14 9.54 12.07 14.65
C LYS A 14 8.10 12.07 15.19
N VAL A 15 7.35 11.00 14.95
CA VAL A 15 5.96 10.89 15.46
C VAL A 15 5.92 10.83 16.99
N ARG A 16 6.89 10.18 17.64
CA ARG A 16 6.99 10.14 19.11
C ARG A 16 7.17 11.54 19.73
N LEU A 17 7.93 12.41 19.07
CA LEU A 17 8.12 13.80 19.51
C LEU A 17 6.84 14.61 19.33
N GLU A 18 6.10 14.39 18.24
CA GLU A 18 4.83 15.08 17.95
C GLU A 18 3.66 14.58 18.83
N LYS A 19 3.65 13.28 19.18
CA LYS A 19 2.56 12.63 19.93
C LYS A 19 3.11 11.71 21.03
N PRO A 20 3.53 12.27 22.19
CA PRO A 20 4.09 11.49 23.28
C PRO A 20 3.13 10.40 23.79
N GLY A 21 3.66 9.20 24.03
CA GLY A 21 2.91 8.08 24.60
C GLY A 21 2.03 7.29 23.61
N GLN A 22 1.82 7.76 22.38
CA GLN A 22 1.00 7.06 21.38
C GLN A 22 1.78 6.02 20.54
N VAL A 23 3.11 6.06 20.56
CA VAL A 23 3.95 5.17 19.75
C VAL A 23 4.85 4.34 20.65
N ASP A 24 4.73 3.02 20.54
CA ASP A 24 5.59 2.06 21.23
C ASP A 24 7.06 2.26 20.80
N PRO A 25 8.05 2.29 21.73
CA PRO A 25 9.46 2.42 21.39
C PRO A 25 9.99 1.36 20.42
N LYS A 26 9.34 0.19 20.34
CA LYS A 26 9.65 -0.93 19.45
C LYS A 26 8.86 -0.90 18.14
N ALA A 27 8.02 0.11 17.89
CA ALA A 27 7.18 0.20 16.69
C ALA A 27 7.99 0.07 15.38
N ALA A 28 9.17 0.70 15.31
CA ALA A 28 10.07 0.57 14.16
C ALA A 28 10.55 -0.88 13.95
N ALA A 29 10.90 -1.58 15.03
CA ALA A 29 11.36 -2.96 14.99
C ALA A 29 10.23 -3.93 14.59
N PHE A 30 9.01 -3.72 15.12
CA PHE A 30 7.85 -4.52 14.72
C PHE A 30 7.46 -4.29 13.27
N THR A 31 7.48 -3.03 12.81
CA THR A 31 7.20 -2.68 11.42
C THR A 31 8.23 -3.31 10.49
N LEU A 32 9.52 -3.29 10.84
CA LEU A 32 10.56 -3.94 10.06
C LEU A 32 10.35 -5.46 9.96
N LYS A 33 9.99 -6.11 11.08
CA LYS A 33 9.68 -7.55 11.10
C LYS A 33 8.48 -7.87 10.22
N LEU A 34 7.43 -7.05 10.25
CA LEU A 34 6.25 -7.19 9.39
C LEU A 34 6.63 -7.08 7.90
N LEU A 35 7.42 -6.05 7.53
CA LEU A 35 7.89 -5.88 6.16
C LEU A 35 8.76 -7.04 5.70
N ALA A 36 9.65 -7.56 6.56
CA ALA A 36 10.48 -8.73 6.25
C ALA A 36 9.62 -9.99 6.04
N ALA A 37 8.60 -10.21 6.88
CA ALA A 37 7.70 -11.34 6.72
C ALA A 37 6.90 -11.28 5.40
N MET A 38 6.55 -10.08 4.93
CA MET A 38 5.86 -9.90 3.65
C MET A 38 6.79 -10.06 2.44
N TYR A 39 7.98 -9.44 2.47
CA TYR A 39 8.80 -9.21 1.27
C TYR A 39 10.17 -9.91 1.25
N ASP A 40 10.63 -10.49 2.37
CA ASP A 40 11.90 -11.20 2.48
C ASP A 40 11.69 -12.62 3.06
N ARG A 41 10.73 -13.36 2.49
CA ARG A 41 10.34 -14.71 2.95
C ARG A 41 11.49 -15.72 2.89
N SER A 42 12.44 -15.51 1.98
CA SER A 42 13.62 -16.36 1.81
C SER A 42 14.81 -15.95 2.70
N GLY A 43 14.67 -14.92 3.54
CA GLY A 43 15.72 -14.51 4.48
C GLY A 43 16.97 -13.95 3.81
N THR A 44 16.82 -13.30 2.65
CA THR A 44 17.92 -12.73 1.85
C THR A 44 18.52 -11.47 2.48
N GLY A 45 17.83 -10.84 3.44
CA GLY A 45 18.21 -9.55 4.01
C GLY A 45 17.87 -8.36 3.11
N TYR A 46 17.11 -8.58 2.03
CA TYR A 46 16.77 -7.58 1.03
C TYR A 46 15.26 -7.37 0.92
N ILE A 47 14.85 -6.10 1.00
CA ILE A 47 13.46 -5.67 0.77
C ILE A 47 13.55 -4.47 -0.18
N LYS A 48 12.79 -4.50 -1.26
CA LYS A 48 12.70 -3.37 -2.20
C LYS A 48 12.06 -2.17 -1.49
N ALA A 49 12.71 -1.01 -1.57
CA ALA A 49 12.21 0.22 -0.94
C ALA A 49 10.80 0.60 -1.42
N ARG A 50 10.51 0.39 -2.72
CA ARG A 50 9.19 0.64 -3.32
C ARG A 50 8.10 -0.25 -2.72
N SER A 51 8.37 -1.55 -2.56
CA SER A 51 7.45 -2.51 -1.93
C SER A 51 7.20 -2.17 -0.46
N ALA A 52 8.27 -1.80 0.28
CA ALA A 52 8.14 -1.33 1.65
C ALA A 52 7.28 -0.05 1.76
N ALA A 53 7.51 0.93 0.88
CA ALA A 53 6.71 2.15 0.83
C ALA A 53 5.24 1.85 0.50
N ALA A 54 4.96 0.96 -0.46
CA ALA A 54 3.59 0.55 -0.79
C ALA A 54 2.86 -0.05 0.41
N ALA A 55 3.51 -0.92 1.19
CA ALA A 55 2.93 -1.47 2.41
C ALA A 55 2.69 -0.40 3.49
N LEU A 56 3.66 0.48 3.72
CA LEU A 56 3.51 1.56 4.70
C LEU A 56 2.38 2.53 4.31
N ILE A 57 2.23 2.85 3.02
CA ILE A 57 1.11 3.65 2.50
C ILE A 57 -0.21 2.92 2.69
N ALA A 58 -0.28 1.63 2.35
CA ALA A 58 -1.52 0.87 2.45
C ALA A 58 -2.01 0.75 3.90
N LEU A 59 -1.08 0.54 4.84
CA LEU A 59 -1.34 0.35 6.26
C LEU A 59 -1.37 1.67 7.07
N SER A 60 -1.17 2.83 6.43
CA SER A 60 -1.24 4.11 7.11
C SER A 60 -2.67 4.45 7.55
N GLY A 61 -2.81 5.39 8.48
CA GLY A 61 -4.10 5.93 8.92
C GLY A 61 -4.72 6.97 7.97
N ASP A 62 -4.21 7.13 6.75
CA ASP A 62 -4.67 8.16 5.81
C ASP A 62 -5.97 7.76 5.09
N THR A 63 -6.60 8.72 4.41
CA THR A 63 -7.76 8.52 3.54
C THR A 63 -7.43 7.61 2.36
N LEU A 64 -8.42 6.86 1.87
CA LEU A 64 -8.23 6.02 0.68
C LEU A 64 -7.72 6.80 -0.53
N LEU A 65 -8.23 8.02 -0.75
CA LEU A 65 -7.80 8.84 -1.86
C LEU A 65 -6.33 9.25 -1.74
N ALA A 66 -5.86 9.63 -0.55
CA ALA A 66 -4.45 9.94 -0.31
C ALA A 66 -3.55 8.72 -0.56
N LYS A 67 -3.97 7.54 -0.08
CA LYS A 67 -3.26 6.27 -0.36
C LYS A 67 -3.16 5.99 -1.86
N TYR A 68 -4.25 6.16 -2.60
CA TYR A 68 -4.27 5.96 -4.05
C TYR A 68 -3.35 6.93 -4.79
N ARG A 69 -3.37 8.21 -4.42
CA ARG A 69 -2.45 9.20 -5.00
C ARG A 69 -1.00 8.87 -4.70
N ALA A 70 -0.69 8.46 -3.47
CA ALA A 70 0.65 8.06 -3.09
C ALA A 70 1.12 6.84 -3.89
N PHE A 71 0.27 5.83 -4.12
CA PHE A 71 0.64 4.71 -5.02
C PHE A 71 0.98 5.17 -6.42
N PHE A 72 0.19 6.10 -6.97
CA PHE A 72 0.50 6.68 -8.28
C PHE A 72 1.86 7.37 -8.27
N GLN A 73 2.12 8.26 -7.31
CA GLN A 73 3.38 9.00 -7.20
C GLN A 73 4.61 8.08 -7.08
N PHE A 74 4.50 6.97 -6.35
CA PHE A 74 5.62 6.04 -6.14
C PHE A 74 5.87 5.09 -7.32
N TYR A 75 4.87 4.84 -8.17
CA TYR A 75 4.99 3.89 -9.30
C TYR A 75 4.93 4.55 -10.67
N ALA A 76 4.51 5.80 -10.75
CA ALA A 76 4.57 6.58 -11.99
C ALA A 76 6.02 6.86 -12.38
N VAL A 77 6.23 6.93 -13.69
CA VAL A 77 7.44 7.46 -14.30
C VAL A 77 7.08 8.82 -14.88
N SER A 78 7.92 9.81 -14.64
CA SER A 78 7.78 11.13 -15.25
C SER A 78 8.44 11.12 -16.62
N ASP A 79 7.67 11.46 -17.65
CA ASP A 79 8.17 11.78 -18.98
C ASP A 79 7.85 13.25 -19.26
N GLY A 80 8.88 14.10 -19.11
CA GLY A 80 8.71 15.55 -19.05
C GLY A 80 7.80 15.99 -17.90
N ASN A 81 6.73 16.72 -18.22
CA ASN A 81 5.77 17.26 -17.24
C ASN A 81 4.61 16.31 -16.93
N VAL A 82 4.58 15.11 -17.52
CA VAL A 82 3.47 14.17 -17.34
C VAL A 82 3.95 12.92 -16.59
N ALA A 83 3.43 12.74 -15.38
CA ALA A 83 3.59 11.49 -14.64
C ALA A 83 2.59 10.45 -15.20
N SER A 84 3.07 9.24 -15.48
CA SER A 84 2.21 8.15 -15.95
C SER A 84 2.68 6.80 -15.44
N ILE A 85 1.76 5.85 -15.28
CA ILE A 85 2.06 4.49 -14.85
C ILE A 85 1.92 3.52 -16.03
N THR A 86 2.97 2.74 -16.29
CA THR A 86 2.98 1.71 -17.32
C THR A 86 2.28 0.43 -16.84
N ARG A 87 1.95 -0.48 -17.76
CA ARG A 87 1.42 -1.81 -17.40
C ARG A 87 2.35 -2.58 -16.46
N SER A 88 3.66 -2.51 -16.69
CA SER A 88 4.66 -3.20 -15.85
C SER A 88 4.77 -2.57 -14.45
N ALA A 89 4.67 -1.25 -14.35
CA ALA A 89 4.64 -0.55 -13.07
C ALA A 89 3.37 -0.88 -12.28
N LEU A 90 2.19 -0.89 -12.93
CA LEU A 90 0.94 -1.32 -12.30
C LEU A 90 1.00 -2.77 -11.81
N ARG A 91 1.51 -3.69 -12.64
CA ARG A 91 1.72 -5.09 -12.25
C ARG A 91 2.61 -5.21 -11.01
N SER A 92 3.68 -4.42 -10.96
CA SER A 92 4.60 -4.39 -9.80
C SER A 92 3.88 -3.92 -8.53
N LEU A 93 3.13 -2.81 -8.61
CA LEU A 93 2.31 -2.30 -7.50
C LEU A 93 1.33 -3.36 -6.99
N LEU A 94 0.57 -3.98 -7.89
CA LEU A 94 -0.43 -4.98 -7.50
C LEU A 94 0.21 -6.24 -6.89
N THR A 95 1.38 -6.62 -7.40
CA THR A 95 2.16 -7.74 -6.83
C THR A 95 2.65 -7.42 -5.43
N ASP A 96 3.15 -6.20 -5.22
CA ASP A 96 3.63 -5.71 -3.93
C ASP A 96 2.48 -5.62 -2.91
N LEU A 97 1.33 -5.09 -3.32
CA LEU A 97 0.14 -4.97 -2.47
C LEU A 97 -0.49 -6.33 -2.13
N ASN A 98 -0.45 -7.30 -3.05
CA ASN A 98 -0.98 -8.65 -2.80
C ASN A 98 -0.17 -9.41 -1.72
N GLN A 99 1.07 -9.00 -1.39
CA GLN A 99 1.84 -9.62 -0.31
C GLN A 99 1.25 -9.36 1.07
N ILE A 100 0.49 -8.28 1.23
CA ILE A 100 -0.10 -7.87 2.51
C ILE A 100 -1.22 -8.85 2.94
N PRO A 101 -2.28 -9.08 2.14
CA PRO A 101 -3.28 -10.11 2.48
C PRO A 101 -2.69 -11.52 2.41
N ALA A 102 -1.67 -11.76 1.57
CA ALA A 102 -0.99 -13.06 1.54
C ALA A 102 -0.32 -13.42 2.87
N PHE A 103 0.16 -12.44 3.64
CA PHE A 103 0.75 -12.67 4.96
C PHE A 103 -0.25 -13.26 5.97
N VAL A 104 -1.54 -12.97 5.82
CA VAL A 104 -2.64 -13.51 6.65
C VAL A 104 -3.38 -14.68 5.99
N GLY A 105 -2.85 -15.21 4.88
CA GLY A 105 -3.45 -16.36 4.18
C GLY A 105 -4.58 -15.99 3.20
N GLU A 106 -4.80 -14.71 2.91
CA GLU A 106 -5.86 -14.22 2.03
C GLU A 106 -5.34 -13.75 0.66
N SER A 107 -4.28 -14.39 0.16
CA SER A 107 -3.68 -14.00 -1.12
C SER A 107 -4.63 -14.22 -2.30
N CYS A 108 -4.64 -13.29 -3.26
CA CYS A 108 -5.18 -13.58 -4.59
C CYS A 108 -4.15 -14.34 -5.44
N ALA A 109 -4.62 -15.21 -6.33
CA ALA A 109 -3.76 -15.90 -7.29
C ALA A 109 -3.01 -14.90 -8.20
N LEU A 110 -1.86 -15.29 -8.75
CA LEU A 110 -1.09 -14.46 -9.68
C LEU A 110 -1.92 -14.02 -10.91
N SER A 111 -2.87 -14.83 -11.34
CA SER A 111 -3.82 -14.50 -12.41
C SER A 111 -4.67 -13.27 -12.10
N CYS A 112 -4.96 -12.98 -10.82
CA CYS A 112 -5.69 -11.79 -10.41
C CYS A 112 -4.95 -10.50 -10.79
N VAL A 113 -3.60 -10.50 -10.69
CA VAL A 113 -2.77 -9.35 -11.05
C VAL A 113 -2.89 -9.05 -12.55
N GLU A 114 -2.87 -10.08 -13.40
CA GLU A 114 -3.00 -9.91 -14.85
C GLU A 114 -4.42 -9.44 -15.23
N ILE A 115 -5.45 -10.01 -14.61
CA ILE A 115 -6.85 -9.62 -14.84
C ILE A 115 -7.06 -8.15 -14.44
N ALA A 116 -6.56 -7.75 -13.27
CA ALA A 116 -6.63 -6.38 -12.77
C ALA A 116 -5.87 -5.40 -13.66
N THR A 117 -4.66 -5.77 -14.09
CA THR A 117 -3.85 -4.96 -15.01
C THR A 117 -4.56 -4.76 -16.34
N ARG A 118 -5.15 -5.83 -16.91
CA ARG A 118 -5.94 -5.75 -18.15
C ARG A 118 -7.19 -4.88 -18.00
N SER A 119 -7.90 -5.01 -16.87
CA SER A 119 -9.08 -4.19 -16.55
C SER A 119 -8.73 -2.70 -16.47
N CYS A 120 -7.65 -2.34 -15.78
CA CYS A 120 -7.21 -0.95 -15.65
C CYS A 120 -6.91 -0.30 -17.01
N PHE A 121 -6.26 -1.05 -17.89
CA PHE A 121 -5.90 -0.62 -19.25
C PHE A 121 -6.96 -0.89 -20.32
N TYR A 122 -8.17 -1.32 -19.94
CA TYR A 122 -9.24 -1.58 -20.90
C TYR A 122 -9.62 -0.29 -21.64
N GLY A 123 -9.56 -0.32 -22.98
CA GLY A 123 -9.79 0.84 -23.85
C GLY A 123 -8.64 1.86 -23.89
N VAL A 124 -7.50 1.59 -23.25
CA VAL A 124 -6.32 2.46 -23.26
C VAL A 124 -5.38 2.05 -24.40
N LEU A 125 -5.29 2.90 -25.43
CA LEU A 125 -4.39 2.70 -26.57
C LEU A 125 -2.93 3.01 -26.23
N LYS A 126 -2.70 3.93 -25.29
CA LYS A 126 -1.35 4.35 -24.84
C LYS A 126 -0.67 3.26 -24.00
N PRO A 127 0.67 3.22 -23.95
CA PRO A 127 1.42 2.24 -23.14
C PRO A 127 1.35 2.52 -21.62
N ALA A 128 0.91 3.72 -21.23
CA ALA A 128 0.79 4.17 -19.85
C ALA A 128 -0.53 4.93 -19.63
N ILE A 129 -0.96 5.02 -18.38
CA ILE A 129 -2.14 5.81 -17.94
C ILE A 129 -1.71 6.92 -17.00
N VAL A 130 -2.45 8.03 -17.05
CA VAL A 130 -2.29 9.19 -16.15
C VAL A 130 -3.07 8.98 -14.85
N GLU A 131 -2.86 9.87 -13.88
CA GLU A 131 -3.42 9.77 -12.52
C GLU A 131 -4.94 9.62 -12.53
N GLU A 132 -5.64 10.39 -13.37
CA GLU A 132 -7.10 10.41 -13.41
C GLU A 132 -7.68 9.04 -13.76
N ARG A 133 -7.09 8.34 -14.74
CA ARG A 133 -7.51 6.99 -15.13
C ARG A 133 -7.19 5.98 -14.03
N PHE A 134 -6.02 6.08 -13.42
CA PHE A 134 -5.60 5.20 -12.34
C PHE A 134 -6.52 5.31 -11.11
N LEU A 135 -6.82 6.55 -10.68
CA LEU A 135 -7.72 6.82 -9.56
C LEU A 135 -9.15 6.37 -9.87
N SER A 136 -9.64 6.61 -11.10
CA SER A 136 -10.98 6.17 -11.52
C SER A 136 -11.10 4.64 -11.44
N TRP A 137 -10.09 3.90 -11.91
CA TRP A 137 -10.06 2.44 -11.80
C TRP A 137 -10.00 1.94 -10.36
N LEU A 138 -9.22 2.57 -9.48
CA LEU A 138 -9.18 2.18 -8.07
C LEU A 138 -10.53 2.42 -7.35
N ARG A 139 -11.25 3.48 -7.73
CA ARG A 139 -12.60 3.78 -7.21
C ARG A 139 -13.67 2.78 -7.65
N SER A 140 -13.44 2.02 -8.72
CA SER A 140 -14.32 0.89 -9.06
C SER A 140 -14.06 -0.36 -8.23
N GLU A 141 -13.22 -0.25 -7.17
CA GLU A 141 -12.91 -1.30 -6.20
C GLU A 141 -12.52 -2.64 -6.86
N PRO A 142 -11.41 -2.70 -7.61
CA PRO A 142 -10.98 -3.93 -8.27
C PRO A 142 -10.77 -5.05 -7.24
N ALA A 143 -11.24 -6.26 -7.55
CA ALA A 143 -11.33 -7.37 -6.60
C ALA A 143 -10.02 -7.65 -5.83
N ILE A 144 -8.87 -7.60 -6.51
CA ILE A 144 -7.53 -7.79 -5.93
C ILE A 144 -7.18 -6.79 -4.82
N LEU A 145 -7.84 -5.62 -4.77
CA LEU A 145 -7.60 -4.57 -3.80
C LEU A 145 -8.79 -4.33 -2.85
N LEU A 146 -9.83 -5.17 -2.85
CA LEU A 146 -11.01 -5.01 -1.97
C LEU A 146 -10.68 -5.01 -0.47
N TRP A 147 -9.57 -5.66 -0.08
CA TRP A 147 -9.09 -5.66 1.29
C TRP A 147 -8.73 -4.23 1.76
N LEU A 148 -8.20 -3.38 0.88
CA LEU A 148 -7.72 -2.05 1.26
C LEU A 148 -8.85 -1.08 1.67
N PRO A 149 -9.95 -0.89 0.89
CA PRO A 149 -11.08 -0.11 1.35
C PRO A 149 -11.81 -0.77 2.52
N THR A 150 -11.78 -2.10 2.63
CA THR A 150 -12.33 -2.81 3.79
C THR A 150 -11.56 -2.48 5.07
N CYS A 151 -10.22 -2.56 5.05
CA CYS A 151 -9.37 -2.16 6.17
C CYS A 151 -9.60 -0.68 6.53
N TYR A 152 -9.69 0.21 5.54
CA TYR A 152 -9.98 1.62 5.81
C TYR A 152 -11.32 1.82 6.51
N ARG A 153 -12.39 1.13 6.06
CA ARG A 153 -13.71 1.20 6.70
C ARG A 153 -13.64 0.70 8.14
N LEU A 154 -12.97 -0.41 8.40
CA LEU A 154 -12.80 -0.97 9.76
C LEU A 154 -12.08 0.03 10.69
N SER A 155 -10.96 0.60 10.24
CA SER A 155 -10.23 1.61 11.02
C SER A 155 -11.02 2.90 11.21
N ALA A 156 -11.79 3.34 10.22
CA ALA A 156 -12.63 4.53 10.34
C ALA A 156 -13.77 4.32 11.34
N THR A 157 -14.32 3.10 11.43
CA THR A 157 -15.38 2.77 12.40
C THR A 157 -14.88 2.61 13.82
N GLU A 158 -13.60 2.29 14.03
CA GLU A 158 -13.01 2.17 15.38
C GLU A 158 -13.12 3.47 16.18
N MET A 159 -13.08 4.62 15.50
CA MET A 159 -13.21 5.94 16.11
C MET A 159 -14.66 6.40 16.29
N VAL A 160 -15.65 5.59 15.89
CA VAL A 160 -17.07 5.93 16.01
C VAL A 160 -17.63 5.34 17.30
N SER A 161 -17.90 6.21 18.27
CA SER A 161 -18.69 5.84 19.44
C SER A 161 -20.18 5.86 19.09
N HIS A 162 -20.80 4.68 19.04
CA HIS A 162 -22.26 4.59 18.93
C HIS A 162 -22.90 4.68 20.32
N GLN A 163 -24.02 5.40 20.45
CA GLN A 163 -24.77 5.49 21.72
C GLN A 163 -25.52 4.20 22.09
N ALA A 164 -25.40 3.15 21.29
CA ALA A 164 -25.94 1.83 21.59
C ALA A 164 -24.82 0.91 22.11
N ARG A 165 -25.07 0.23 23.24
CA ARG A 165 -24.19 -0.85 23.71
C ARG A 165 -24.43 -2.09 22.85
N CYS A 166 -23.39 -2.59 22.17
CA CYS A 166 -23.42 -3.94 21.62
C CYS A 166 -23.55 -4.95 22.77
N LYS A 167 -24.49 -5.89 22.66
CA LYS A 167 -24.60 -7.03 23.57
C LYS A 167 -23.60 -8.11 23.22
#